data_AF-A0A7C4S297-F1
#
_entry.id   AF-A0A7C4S297-F1
#
_cell.length_a   1.000
_cell.length_b   1.000
_cell.length_c   1.000
_cell.angle_alpha   90.00
_cell.angle_beta   90.00
_cell.angle_gamma   90.00
#
_symmetry.space_group_name_H-M   'P 1'
#
loop_
_entity.id
_entity.type
_entity.pdbx_description
1 polymer ?
#
loop_
_entity_poly.entity_id
_entity_poly.type
_entity_poly.pdbx_seq_one_letter_code
_entity_poly.pdbx_strand_id
1 'polypeptide(L)'
;MSGKRIWVWVVLIAAVAAAGCGKKREAQRRSLAGEALAEKLVEHAAGGKAKVDIAGDRVTIKSQEGEFVVQGGENAKLPDNFPADVPVVKGAKIRQTISAGRGQSVVLDCSDTADAIADFYGRAMQDGGWKEEMTMRQEALTMLGYSKEQRHASIMINDSGKERMVTLTVSAR
;
A
#
# COMPACT_ATOMS: atom_id res chain seq x y z
N MET A 1 1.75 13.33 -19.34
CA MET A 1 0.84 12.40 -18.64
C MET A 1 -0.50 12.40 -19.37
N SER A 2 -0.94 11.23 -19.87
CA SER A 2 -2.22 11.09 -20.57
C SER A 2 -3.39 11.27 -19.59
N GLY A 3 -4.43 12.02 -19.99
CA GLY A 3 -5.59 12.38 -19.16
C GLY A 3 -6.35 11.20 -18.54
N LYS A 4 -6.15 9.97 -19.05
CA LYS A 4 -6.70 8.73 -18.47
C LYS A 4 -6.08 8.37 -17.12
N ARG A 5 -4.78 8.68 -16.92
CA ARG A 5 -4.06 8.37 -15.67
C ARG A 5 -4.46 9.30 -14.53
N ILE A 6 -4.89 10.53 -14.83
CA ILE A 6 -5.21 11.56 -13.84
C ILE A 6 -6.43 11.15 -12.99
N TRP A 7 -7.44 10.54 -13.61
CA TRP A 7 -8.67 10.13 -12.91
C TRP A 7 -8.45 8.97 -11.94
N VAL A 8 -7.60 8.00 -12.28
CA VAL A 8 -7.23 6.90 -11.35
C VAL A 8 -6.60 7.45 -10.08
N TRP A 9 -5.68 8.41 -10.19
CA TRP A 9 -5.04 9.05 -9.04
C TRP A 9 -6.02 9.90 -8.23
N VAL A 10 -6.94 10.61 -8.88
CA VAL A 10 -8.00 11.39 -8.18
C VAL A 10 -8.92 10.48 -7.37
N VAL A 11 -9.32 9.33 -7.92
CA VAL A 11 -10.13 8.32 -7.22
C VAL A 11 -9.34 7.70 -6.05
N LEU A 12 -8.06 7.42 -6.25
CA LEU A 12 -7.19 6.84 -5.23
C LEU A 12 -6.98 7.81 -4.05
N ILE A 13 -6.83 9.11 -4.33
CA ILE A 13 -6.73 10.16 -3.29
C ILE A 13 -8.05 10.31 -2.53
N ALA A 14 -9.21 10.26 -3.21
CA ALA A 14 -10.52 10.37 -2.56
C ALA A 14 -10.83 9.16 -1.64
N ALA A 15 -10.39 7.95 -2.02
CA ALA A 15 -10.59 6.75 -1.22
C ALA A 15 -9.80 6.76 0.11
N VAL A 16 -8.58 7.33 0.10
CA VAL A 16 -7.75 7.45 1.31
C VAL A 16 -8.38 8.38 2.35
N ALA A 17 -9.10 9.42 1.92
CA ALA A 17 -9.80 10.34 2.83
C ALA A 17 -10.97 9.67 3.57
N ALA A 18 -11.63 8.67 2.97
CA ALA A 18 -12.76 7.97 3.58
C ALA A 18 -12.35 7.04 4.73
N ALA A 19 -11.14 6.47 4.67
CA ALA A 19 -10.60 5.61 5.73
C ALA A 19 -10.05 6.39 6.95
N GLY A 20 -10.01 7.73 6.89
CA GLY A 20 -9.26 8.55 7.84
C GLY A 20 -10.03 9.19 9.00
N CYS A 21 -11.36 9.05 9.11
CA CYS A 21 -12.14 9.80 10.10
C CYS A 21 -12.88 8.90 11.10
N GLY A 22 -12.17 8.51 12.17
CA GLY A 22 -12.75 7.82 13.32
C GLY A 22 -13.58 8.74 14.21
N LYS A 23 -14.89 8.44 14.38
CA LYS A 23 -15.69 8.77 15.57
C LYS A 23 -17.00 7.94 15.64
N LYS A 24 -17.01 7.00 16.60
CA LYS A 24 -18.12 6.52 17.45
C LYS A 24 -19.36 5.81 16.81
N ARG A 25 -19.26 4.48 16.76
CA ARG A 25 -20.05 3.45 17.51
C ARG A 25 -21.59 3.34 17.45
N GLU A 26 -22.33 4.13 16.68
CA GLU A 26 -23.74 3.80 16.33
C GLU A 26 -24.01 3.73 14.81
N ALA A 27 -22.97 3.97 14.01
CA ALA A 27 -23.02 4.12 12.56
C ALA A 27 -22.87 2.82 11.75
N GLN A 28 -22.78 1.64 12.37
CA GLN A 28 -22.42 0.41 11.66
C GLN A 28 -23.56 -0.18 10.80
N ARG A 29 -24.83 0.02 11.17
CA ARG A 29 -25.97 -0.28 10.26
C ARG A 29 -26.21 0.81 9.21
N ARG A 30 -25.73 2.03 9.49
CA ARG A 30 -25.62 3.13 8.51
C ARG A 30 -24.38 2.98 7.62
N SER A 31 -23.42 2.10 7.95
CA SER A 31 -22.22 1.90 7.14
C SER A 31 -22.60 1.24 5.84
N LEU A 32 -23.35 0.13 5.84
CA LEU A 32 -23.80 -0.49 4.58
C LEU A 32 -24.57 0.47 3.67
N ALA A 33 -25.44 1.33 4.23
CA ALA A 33 -26.16 2.33 3.45
C ALA A 33 -25.25 3.49 2.99
N GLY A 34 -24.31 3.94 3.83
CA GLY A 34 -23.34 4.99 3.51
C GLY A 34 -22.25 4.53 2.55
N GLU A 35 -21.76 3.31 2.71
CA GLU A 35 -20.83 2.56 1.86
C GLU A 35 -21.48 2.35 0.50
N ALA A 36 -22.70 1.79 0.43
CA ALA A 36 -23.40 1.63 -0.85
C ALA A 36 -23.70 2.96 -1.56
N LEU A 37 -23.97 4.04 -0.82
CA LEU A 37 -24.11 5.37 -1.40
C LEU A 37 -22.76 5.92 -1.88
N ALA A 38 -21.69 5.75 -1.11
CA ALA A 38 -20.33 6.16 -1.47
C ALA A 38 -19.83 5.39 -2.70
N GLU A 39 -20.01 4.07 -2.74
CA GLU A 39 -19.76 3.21 -3.90
C GLU A 39 -20.47 3.76 -5.13
N LYS A 40 -21.80 3.93 -5.08
CA LYS A 40 -22.57 4.46 -6.22
C LYS A 40 -22.09 5.82 -6.68
N LEU A 41 -21.75 6.72 -5.76
CA LEU A 41 -21.23 8.06 -6.10
C LEU A 41 -19.87 7.97 -6.79
N VAL A 42 -18.95 7.13 -6.30
CA VAL A 42 -17.63 6.93 -6.90
C VAL A 42 -17.75 6.20 -8.25
N GLU A 43 -18.62 5.20 -8.37
CA GLU A 43 -18.91 4.51 -9.63
C GLU A 43 -19.50 5.46 -10.68
N HIS A 44 -20.46 6.31 -10.29
CA HIS A 44 -20.99 7.36 -11.15
C HIS A 44 -19.92 8.37 -11.56
N ALA A 45 -19.07 8.81 -10.62
CA ALA A 45 -17.95 9.71 -10.90
C ALA A 45 -16.91 9.08 -11.82
N ALA A 46 -16.70 7.76 -11.73
CA ALA A 46 -15.88 6.97 -12.66
C ALA A 46 -16.57 6.71 -14.01
N GLY A 47 -17.77 7.26 -14.23
CA GLY A 47 -18.54 7.12 -15.46
C GLY A 47 -19.02 5.68 -15.71
N GLY A 48 -19.23 4.89 -14.65
CA GLY A 48 -19.67 3.50 -14.72
C GLY A 48 -18.60 2.52 -15.22
N LYS A 49 -17.35 2.96 -15.36
CA LYS A 49 -16.24 2.13 -15.89
C LYS A 49 -15.50 1.32 -14.83
N ALA A 50 -15.82 1.55 -13.57
CA ALA A 50 -15.26 0.85 -12.43
C ALA A 50 -16.39 0.47 -11.48
N LYS A 51 -16.30 -0.73 -10.92
CA LYS A 51 -17.12 -1.20 -9.81
C LYS A 51 -16.34 -0.98 -8.52
N VAL A 52 -16.96 -0.32 -7.54
CA VAL A 52 -16.33 0.00 -6.26
C VAL A 52 -17.04 -0.77 -5.16
N ASP A 53 -16.28 -1.38 -4.28
CA ASP A 53 -16.75 -2.15 -3.14
C ASP A 53 -15.99 -1.67 -1.90
N ILE A 54 -16.73 -1.11 -0.93
CA ILE A 54 -16.21 -0.56 0.32
C ILE A 54 -16.72 -1.43 1.46
N ALA A 55 -15.79 -2.07 2.16
CA ALA A 55 -16.07 -2.90 3.32
C ALA A 55 -15.19 -2.43 4.50
N GLY A 56 -15.71 -1.48 5.29
CA GLY A 56 -14.95 -0.86 6.38
C GLY A 56 -13.71 -0.14 5.86
N ASP A 57 -12.53 -0.54 6.35
CA ASP A 57 -11.24 0.07 5.95
C ASP A 57 -10.64 -0.53 4.66
N ARG A 58 -11.38 -1.42 3.98
CA ARG A 58 -10.99 -2.03 2.71
C ARG A 58 -11.81 -1.45 1.56
N VAL A 59 -11.12 -0.97 0.54
CA VAL A 59 -11.69 -0.47 -0.71
C VAL A 59 -11.18 -1.34 -1.86
N THR A 60 -12.10 -1.89 -2.64
CA THR A 60 -11.81 -2.68 -3.84
C THR A 60 -12.40 -1.97 -5.05
N ILE A 61 -11.58 -1.75 -6.08
CA ILE A 61 -11.98 -1.11 -7.33
C ILE A 61 -11.67 -2.09 -8.46
N LYS A 62 -12.71 -2.50 -9.20
CA LYS A 62 -12.60 -3.38 -10.36
C LYS A 62 -12.90 -2.59 -11.62
N SER A 63 -11.97 -2.53 -12.55
CA SER A 63 -12.15 -1.89 -13.85
C SER A 63 -11.67 -2.80 -14.98
N GLN A 64 -11.79 -2.34 -16.23
CA GLN A 64 -11.20 -3.05 -17.37
C GLN A 64 -9.67 -3.13 -17.31
N GLU A 65 -9.02 -2.30 -16.48
CA GLU A 65 -7.57 -2.28 -16.30
C GLU A 65 -7.09 -3.27 -15.21
N GLY A 66 -8.03 -3.85 -14.46
CA GLY A 66 -7.75 -4.83 -13.41
C GLY A 66 -8.41 -4.51 -12.08
N GLU A 67 -7.98 -5.22 -11.04
CA GLU A 67 -8.43 -5.03 -9.67
C GLU A 67 -7.40 -4.22 -8.87
N PHE A 68 -7.90 -3.23 -8.13
CA PHE A 68 -7.14 -2.41 -7.21
C PHE A 68 -7.75 -2.58 -5.83
N VAL A 69 -6.93 -2.95 -4.85
CA VAL A 69 -7.35 -3.14 -3.47
C VAL A 69 -6.51 -2.23 -2.61
N VAL A 70 -7.16 -1.40 -1.79
CA VAL A 70 -6.53 -0.62 -0.74
C VAL A 70 -7.12 -1.09 0.57
N GLN A 71 -6.27 -1.38 1.55
CA GLN A 71 -6.71 -1.69 2.90
C GLN A 71 -5.90 -0.86 3.88
N GLY A 72 -6.58 -0.04 4.69
CA GLY A 72 -5.97 0.78 5.73
C GLY A 72 -6.42 0.38 7.13
N GLY A 73 -6.11 1.25 8.10
CA GLY A 73 -6.59 1.14 9.48
C GLY A 73 -5.78 0.17 10.34
N GLU A 74 -6.15 0.06 11.62
CA GLU A 74 -5.44 -0.78 12.59
C GLU A 74 -5.54 -2.28 12.30
N ASN A 75 -6.44 -2.67 11.40
CA ASN A 75 -6.69 -4.04 10.99
C ASN A 75 -6.15 -4.36 9.58
N ALA A 76 -5.28 -3.50 9.02
CA ALA A 76 -4.64 -3.80 7.75
C ALA A 76 -3.85 -5.12 7.87
N LYS A 77 -4.03 -6.00 6.89
CA LYS A 77 -3.37 -7.31 6.84
C LYS A 77 -2.49 -7.40 5.63
N LEU A 78 -1.42 -8.18 5.73
CA LEU A 78 -0.61 -8.52 4.57
C LEU A 78 -1.49 -9.27 3.55
N PRO A 79 -1.47 -8.90 2.26
CA PRO A 79 -2.20 -9.65 1.24
C PRO A 79 -1.71 -11.10 1.16
N ASP A 80 -2.63 -12.05 1.01
CA ASP A 80 -2.28 -13.49 0.97
C ASP A 80 -1.32 -13.86 -0.18
N ASN A 81 -1.32 -13.06 -1.25
CA ASN A 81 -0.47 -13.21 -2.42
C ASN A 81 0.80 -12.35 -2.39
N PHE A 82 1.11 -11.69 -1.26
CA PHE A 82 2.35 -10.92 -1.14
C PHE A 82 3.57 -11.85 -1.29
N PRO A 83 4.61 -11.48 -2.04
CA PRO A 83 5.73 -12.38 -2.33
C PRO A 83 6.47 -12.80 -1.06
N ALA A 84 6.54 -14.11 -0.81
CA ALA A 84 7.22 -14.66 0.36
C ALA A 84 8.74 -14.41 0.37
N ASP A 85 9.32 -14.09 -0.79
CA ASP A 85 10.73 -13.74 -0.93
C ASP A 85 11.03 -12.24 -0.79
N VAL A 86 10.03 -11.44 -0.38
CA VAL A 86 10.21 -10.08 0.13
C VAL A 86 9.80 -10.09 1.60
N PRO A 87 10.76 -10.03 2.54
CA PRO A 87 10.46 -10.18 3.95
C PRO A 87 9.69 -8.98 4.50
N VAL A 88 8.91 -9.19 5.56
CA VAL A 88 8.27 -8.12 6.34
C VAL A 88 8.93 -8.11 7.72
N VAL A 89 9.28 -6.93 8.23
CA VAL A 89 9.91 -6.78 9.55
C VAL A 89 9.01 -7.40 10.62
N LYS A 90 9.59 -8.31 11.42
CA LYS A 90 8.85 -9.02 12.47
C LYS A 90 8.41 -8.04 13.56
N GLY A 91 7.13 -8.10 13.93
CA GLY A 91 6.56 -7.21 14.95
C GLY A 91 6.19 -5.82 14.44
N ALA A 92 6.45 -5.51 13.17
CA ALA A 92 6.00 -4.25 12.57
C ALA A 92 4.47 -4.18 12.49
N LYS A 93 3.91 -2.98 12.69
CA LYS A 93 2.47 -2.74 12.53
C LYS A 93 2.18 -2.43 11.07
N ILE A 94 1.32 -3.21 10.42
CA ILE A 94 0.86 -2.91 9.07
C ILE A 94 -0.14 -1.75 9.16
N ARG A 95 0.17 -0.64 8.50
CA ARG A 95 -0.68 0.56 8.41
C ARG A 95 -1.62 0.53 7.23
N GLN A 96 -1.08 0.12 6.09
CA GLN A 96 -1.77 0.19 4.82
C GLN A 96 -1.19 -0.85 3.86
N THR A 97 -2.05 -1.42 3.03
CA THR A 97 -1.63 -2.25 1.90
C THR A 97 -2.35 -1.79 0.65
N ILE A 98 -1.66 -1.88 -0.48
CA ILE A 98 -2.19 -1.59 -1.80
C ILE A 98 -1.82 -2.78 -2.69
N SER A 99 -2.78 -3.32 -3.43
CA SER A 99 -2.55 -4.26 -4.52
C SER A 99 -3.16 -3.68 -5.79
N ALA A 100 -2.38 -3.56 -6.85
CA ALA A 100 -2.76 -2.92 -8.09
C ALA A 100 -2.12 -3.65 -9.29
N GLY A 101 -2.91 -4.47 -10.00
CA GLY A 101 -2.39 -5.29 -11.10
C GLY A 101 -1.24 -6.19 -10.64
N ARG A 102 -0.05 -6.01 -11.23
CA ARG A 102 1.18 -6.76 -10.86
C ARG A 102 2.05 -6.07 -9.80
N GLY A 103 1.55 -5.01 -9.17
CA GLY A 103 2.25 -4.25 -8.14
C GLY A 103 1.56 -4.36 -6.78
N GLN A 104 2.34 -4.48 -5.72
CA GLN A 104 1.86 -4.47 -4.35
C GLN A 104 2.73 -3.54 -3.50
N SER A 105 2.09 -2.86 -2.55
CA SER A 105 2.77 -1.99 -1.60
C SER A 105 2.24 -2.25 -0.19
N VAL A 106 3.15 -2.24 0.78
CA VAL A 106 2.86 -2.43 2.20
C VAL A 106 3.56 -1.32 2.97
N VAL A 107 2.79 -0.59 3.77
CA VAL A 107 3.28 0.45 4.68
C VAL A 107 3.28 -0.11 6.09
N LEU A 108 4.42 -0.01 6.75
CA LEU A 108 4.69 -0.54 8.07
C LEU A 108 5.13 0.60 9.00
N ASP A 109 4.77 0.51 10.28
CA ASP A 109 5.52 1.15 11.34
C ASP A 109 6.50 0.16 11.95
N CYS A 110 7.74 0.59 12.09
CA CYS A 110 8.81 -0.16 12.73
C CYS A 110 9.38 0.65 13.90
N SER A 111 9.66 -0.03 15.02
CA SER A 111 10.28 0.57 16.20
C SER A 111 11.82 0.59 16.14
N ASP A 112 12.42 -0.24 15.27
CA ASP A 112 13.87 -0.33 15.09
C ASP A 112 14.44 0.92 14.40
N THR A 113 15.76 1.09 14.48
CA THR A 113 16.45 2.21 13.81
C THR A 113 16.43 2.04 12.28
N ALA A 114 16.55 3.15 11.54
CA ALA A 114 16.60 3.10 10.09
C ALA A 114 17.74 2.24 9.57
N ASP A 115 18.92 2.30 10.21
CA ASP A 115 20.07 1.47 9.87
C ASP A 115 19.82 -0.03 10.12
N ALA A 116 19.23 -0.38 11.27
CA ALA A 116 18.91 -1.79 11.56
C ALA A 116 17.90 -2.36 10.57
N ILE A 117 16.89 -1.57 10.19
CA ILE A 117 15.91 -1.95 9.18
C ILE A 117 16.58 -2.10 7.81
N ALA A 118 17.44 -1.15 7.42
CA ALA A 118 18.15 -1.19 6.15
C ALA A 118 19.07 -2.41 6.05
N ASP A 119 19.81 -2.73 7.13
CA ASP A 119 20.68 -3.90 7.21
C ASP A 119 19.89 -5.21 7.14
N PHE A 120 18.72 -5.27 7.80
CA PHE A 120 17.81 -6.40 7.71
C PHE A 120 17.40 -6.67 6.26
N TYR A 121 16.91 -5.65 5.56
CA TYR A 121 16.51 -5.80 4.15
C TYR A 121 17.69 -6.10 3.26
N GLY A 122 18.83 -5.45 3.44
CA GLY A 122 20.03 -5.70 2.66
C GLY A 122 20.43 -7.18 2.69
N ARG A 123 20.51 -7.78 3.87
CA ARG A 123 20.85 -9.20 4.02
C ARG A 123 19.75 -10.11 3.47
N ALA A 124 18.51 -9.91 3.93
CA ALA A 124 17.42 -10.83 3.60
C ALA A 124 17.06 -10.80 2.10
N MET A 125 17.15 -9.64 1.44
CA MET A 125 16.92 -9.54 0.00
C MET A 125 18.05 -10.24 -0.78
N GLN A 126 19.32 -10.03 -0.40
CA GLN A 126 20.46 -10.69 -1.04
C GLN A 126 20.44 -12.21 -0.84
N ASP A 127 20.16 -12.68 0.38
CA ASP A 127 19.97 -14.10 0.70
C ASP A 127 18.80 -14.70 -0.09
N GLY A 128 17.76 -13.90 -0.35
CA GLY A 128 16.63 -14.22 -1.21
C GLY A 128 16.95 -14.19 -2.71
N GLY A 129 18.20 -13.93 -3.11
CA GLY A 129 18.64 -13.87 -4.51
C GLY A 129 18.24 -12.61 -5.26
N TRP A 130 17.89 -11.54 -4.54
CA TRP A 130 17.69 -10.22 -5.14
C TRP A 130 19.03 -9.50 -5.31
N LYS A 131 19.19 -8.84 -6.45
CA LYS A 131 20.34 -7.99 -6.73
C LYS A 131 20.05 -6.56 -6.31
N GLU A 132 20.92 -5.97 -5.49
CA GLU A 132 20.84 -4.54 -5.19
C GLU A 132 21.20 -3.72 -6.43
N GLU A 133 20.34 -2.78 -6.80
CA GLU A 133 20.53 -1.88 -7.94
C GLU A 133 20.84 -0.45 -7.50
N MET A 134 20.26 -0.03 -6.36
CA MET A 134 20.50 1.30 -5.81
C MET A 134 20.36 1.32 -4.30
N THR A 135 21.20 2.13 -3.67
CA THR A 135 21.08 2.49 -2.27
C THR A 135 21.28 3.99 -2.14
N MET A 136 20.30 4.67 -1.56
CA MET A 136 20.35 6.09 -1.27
C MET A 136 20.07 6.30 0.22
N ARG A 137 21.01 6.93 0.91
CA ARG A 137 20.88 7.29 2.33
C ARG A 137 20.95 8.80 2.46
N GLN A 138 19.90 9.39 2.98
CA GLN A 138 19.78 10.80 3.36
C GLN A 138 19.34 10.87 4.82
N GLU A 139 19.50 12.03 5.46
CA GLU A 139 19.27 12.21 6.90
C GLU A 139 17.90 11.68 7.39
N ALA A 140 16.83 11.94 6.66
CA ALA A 140 15.48 11.49 7.02
C ALA A 140 14.94 10.35 6.14
N LEU A 141 15.72 9.87 5.17
CA LEU A 141 15.22 8.96 4.14
C LEU A 141 16.29 7.97 3.69
N THR A 142 16.02 6.68 3.85
CA THR A 142 16.78 5.62 3.21
C THR A 142 15.94 4.94 2.14
N MET A 143 16.52 4.73 0.96
CA MET A 143 15.89 4.02 -0.15
C MET A 143 16.81 2.91 -0.65
N LEU A 144 16.29 1.69 -0.68
CA LEU A 144 16.96 0.51 -1.22
C LEU A 144 16.16 0.01 -2.41
N GLY A 145 16.82 -0.25 -3.54
CA GLY A 145 16.21 -0.76 -4.75
C GLY A 145 16.84 -2.08 -5.16
N TYR A 146 16.00 -3.05 -5.46
CA TYR A 146 16.41 -4.41 -5.80
C TYR A 146 15.73 -4.90 -7.08
N SER A 147 16.42 -5.77 -7.82
CA SER A 147 15.87 -6.49 -8.96
C SER A 147 16.02 -8.01 -8.80
N LYS A 148 15.07 -8.77 -9.34
CA LYS A 148 15.14 -10.23 -9.44
C LYS A 148 14.32 -10.68 -10.63
N GLU A 149 15.01 -11.19 -11.66
CA GLU A 149 14.39 -11.55 -12.95
C GLU A 149 13.58 -10.38 -13.55
N GLN A 150 12.27 -10.57 -13.78
CA GLN A 150 11.34 -9.54 -14.26
C GLN A 150 10.61 -8.83 -13.11
N ARG A 151 11.18 -8.80 -11.91
CA ARG A 151 10.62 -8.09 -10.74
C ARG A 151 11.55 -7.01 -10.23
N HIS A 152 10.94 -5.98 -9.67
CA HIS A 152 11.60 -4.92 -8.91
C HIS A 152 10.99 -4.82 -7.52
N ALA A 153 11.83 -4.53 -6.54
CA ALA A 153 11.41 -4.19 -5.19
C ALA A 153 12.06 -2.87 -4.77
N SER A 154 11.31 -2.02 -4.08
CA SER A 154 11.86 -0.84 -3.42
C SER A 154 11.42 -0.82 -1.96
N ILE A 155 12.39 -0.49 -1.10
CA ILE A 155 12.20 -0.30 0.32
C ILE A 155 12.52 1.15 0.61
N MET A 156 11.55 1.89 1.13
CA MET A 156 11.73 3.27 1.57
C MET A 156 11.54 3.34 3.08
N ILE A 157 12.52 3.85 3.80
CA ILE A 157 12.51 4.01 5.25
C ILE A 157 12.52 5.52 5.52
N ASN A 158 11.43 6.02 6.08
CA ASN A 158 11.31 7.40 6.50
C ASN A 158 11.57 7.51 8.01
N ASP A 159 12.54 8.34 8.38
CA ASP A 159 13.05 8.51 9.75
C ASP A 159 12.70 9.88 10.36
N SER A 160 11.56 10.46 9.96
CA SER A 160 11.12 11.79 10.45
C SER A 160 10.17 11.74 11.65
N GLY A 161 9.86 10.55 12.17
CA GLY A 161 8.85 10.32 13.21
C GLY A 161 9.36 9.55 14.44
N LYS A 162 8.45 9.29 15.39
CA LYS A 162 8.76 8.43 16.56
C LYS A 162 9.00 6.97 16.18
N GLU A 163 8.29 6.50 15.16
CA GLU A 163 8.44 5.19 14.54
C GLU A 163 8.93 5.39 13.11
N ARG A 164 9.74 4.45 12.61
CA ARG A 164 10.18 4.45 11.21
C ARG A 164 9.04 3.95 10.35
N MET A 165 8.59 4.79 9.42
CA MET A 165 7.62 4.35 8.42
C MET A 165 8.37 3.68 7.28
N VAL A 166 8.11 2.39 7.07
CA VAL A 166 8.72 1.59 6.00
C VAL A 166 7.67 1.33 4.92
N THR A 167 7.97 1.73 3.69
CA THR A 167 7.15 1.40 2.52
C THR A 167 7.88 0.36 1.69
N LEU A 168 7.29 -0.83 1.61
CA LEU A 168 7.70 -1.90 0.71
C LEU A 168 6.88 -1.79 -0.56
N THR A 169 7.52 -1.83 -1.71
CA THR A 169 6.84 -1.94 -3.00
C THR A 169 7.49 -3.07 -3.79
N VAL A 170 6.68 -3.96 -4.35
CA VAL A 170 7.13 -5.01 -5.25
C VAL A 170 6.27 -4.98 -6.50
N SER A 171 6.89 -5.06 -7.67
CA SER A 171 6.16 -5.06 -8.93
C SER A 171 6.89 -5.88 -9.98
N ALA A 172 6.13 -6.39 -10.94
CA ALA A 172 6.70 -6.92 -12.17
C ALA A 172 7.09 -5.77 -13.12
N ARG A 173 8.25 -5.92 -13.77
CA ARG A 173 8.75 -5.02 -14.81
C ARG A 173 7.89 -5.06 -16.07
#